data_AF-A0A7K5H5T8-F1
#
_entry.id   AF-A0A7K5H5T8-F1
#
_cell.length_a   1.000
_cell.length_b   1.000
_cell.length_c   1.000
_cell.angle_alpha   90.00
_cell.angle_beta   90.00
_cell.angle_gamma   90.00
#
_symmetry.space_group_name_H-M   'P 1'
#
loop_
_entity.id
_entity.type
_entity.pdbx_description
1 polymer ?
#
loop_
_entity_poly.entity_id
_entity_poly.type
_entity_poly.pdbx_seq_one_letter_code
_entity_poly.pdbx_strand_id
1 'polypeptide(L)'
;VCAGTLNGLSVTGDAQRQYQTLHKMYNNCEIVMGNLEIVLIDHTQDLSFLQVSWGGGTRTHGGGVCSRRTDTARCPQTIREVTGYILIAMNVFATLPLQNLRVIRGTQFYEEKFALFVLLNYNPNTTHALRQLGLNQLTEILAGGVYIEKNAQLCHVETVEWRDIMRDPRLEPIV
;
A
#
# COMPACT_ATOMS: atom_id res chain seq x y z
N VAL A 1 11.27 -9.27 4.28
CA VAL A 1 10.26 -9.98 3.44
C VAL A 1 9.17 -10.49 4.36
N CYS A 2 7.91 -10.43 3.95
CA CYS A 2 6.75 -10.94 4.68
C CYS A 2 5.78 -11.63 3.71
N ALA A 3 4.93 -12.52 4.23
CA ALA A 3 3.85 -13.12 3.45
C ALA A 3 2.65 -12.15 3.36
N GLY A 4 2.01 -12.14 2.18
CA GLY A 4 0.75 -11.43 1.94
C GLY A 4 -0.48 -12.25 2.32
N THR A 5 -1.66 -11.75 1.96
CA THR A 5 -2.96 -12.39 2.20
C THR A 5 -3.71 -12.70 0.90
N LEU A 6 -4.81 -13.45 1.01
CA LEU A 6 -5.74 -13.77 -0.08
C LEU A 6 -7.17 -13.82 0.45
N ASN A 7 -7.55 -12.82 1.26
CA ASN A 7 -8.86 -12.74 1.89
C ASN A 7 -9.84 -11.91 1.03
N GLY A 8 -9.35 -11.12 0.09
CA GLY A 8 -10.16 -10.19 -0.70
C GLY A 8 -10.88 -9.19 0.21
N LEU A 9 -12.21 -9.12 0.09
CA LEU A 9 -13.07 -8.30 0.94
C LEU A 9 -13.57 -9.04 2.20
N SER A 10 -13.21 -10.32 2.35
CA SER A 10 -13.57 -11.09 3.54
C SER A 10 -12.75 -10.62 4.74
N VAL A 11 -13.43 -10.30 5.84
CA VAL A 11 -12.81 -9.90 7.11
C VAL A 11 -13.14 -10.89 8.21
N THR A 12 -12.12 -11.24 8.99
CA THR A 12 -12.27 -12.08 10.18
C THR A 12 -12.27 -11.20 11.43
N GLY A 13 -13.43 -11.04 12.06
CA GLY A 13 -13.57 -10.28 13.30
C GLY A 13 -13.92 -8.80 13.09
N ASP A 14 -13.49 -7.96 14.03
CA ASP A 14 -13.75 -6.51 14.01
C ASP A 14 -12.60 -5.70 13.38
N ALA A 15 -12.86 -4.40 13.14
CA ALA A 15 -11.87 -3.49 12.54
C ALA A 15 -10.58 -3.37 13.35
N GLN A 16 -10.65 -3.50 14.68
CA GLN A 16 -9.47 -3.45 15.54
C GLN A 16 -8.58 -4.69 15.32
N ARG A 17 -9.20 -5.87 15.21
CA ARG A 17 -8.48 -7.11 14.93
C ARG A 17 -7.85 -7.11 13.55
N GLN A 18 -8.53 -6.51 12.58
CA GLN A 18 -8.02 -6.33 11.23
C GLN A 18 -6.76 -5.46 11.23
N TYR A 19 -6.78 -4.31 11.91
CA TYR A 19 -5.60 -3.47 12.08
C TYR A 19 -4.44 -4.20 12.79
N GLN A 20 -4.72 -4.92 13.89
CA GLN A 20 -3.69 -5.68 14.62
C GLN A 20 -3.01 -6.72 13.72
N THR A 21 -3.79 -7.40 12.87
CA THR A 21 -3.28 -8.37 11.92
C THR A 21 -2.40 -7.70 10.87
N LEU A 22 -2.88 -6.60 10.28
CA LEU A 22 -2.13 -5.79 9.32
C LEU A 22 -0.77 -5.34 9.88
N HIS A 23 -0.77 -4.74 11.08
CA HIS A 23 0.45 -4.30 11.74
C HIS A 23 1.40 -5.46 12.01
N LYS A 24 0.90 -6.58 12.54
CA LYS A 24 1.73 -7.76 12.85
C LYS A 24 2.41 -8.35 11.60
N MET A 25 1.72 -8.35 10.45
CA MET A 25 2.22 -8.95 9.21
C MET A 25 3.22 -8.06 8.49
N TYR A 26 2.98 -6.75 8.46
CA TYR A 26 3.68 -5.85 7.55
C TYR A 26 4.66 -4.87 8.23
N ASN A 27 4.68 -4.81 9.57
CA ASN A 27 5.71 -4.04 10.29
C ASN A 27 7.12 -4.57 9.96
N ASN A 28 8.03 -3.65 9.61
CA ASN A 28 9.38 -3.94 9.12
C ASN A 28 9.44 -4.85 7.87
N CYS A 29 8.42 -4.82 7.02
CA CYS A 29 8.41 -5.56 5.77
C CYS A 29 8.86 -4.70 4.58
N GLU A 30 9.85 -5.18 3.81
CA GLU A 30 10.30 -4.54 2.56
C GLU A 30 9.63 -5.11 1.29
N ILE A 31 9.39 -6.42 1.27
CA ILE A 31 8.82 -7.13 0.12
C ILE A 31 7.67 -8.01 0.62
N VAL A 32 6.49 -7.81 0.06
CA VAL A 32 5.31 -8.64 0.31
C VAL A 32 5.25 -9.77 -0.71
N MET A 33 5.39 -11.00 -0.24
CA MET A 33 5.24 -12.21 -1.03
C MET A 33 3.77 -12.61 -1.09
N GLY A 34 3.11 -12.30 -2.20
CA GLY A 34 1.66 -12.43 -2.35
C GLY A 34 1.00 -11.05 -2.44
N ASN A 35 -0.21 -10.94 -1.91
CA ASN A 35 -1.03 -9.74 -2.08
C ASN A 35 -0.99 -8.87 -0.82
N LEU A 36 -1.03 -7.56 -1.02
CA LEU A 36 -1.18 -6.59 0.07
C LEU A 36 -2.65 -6.14 0.10
N GLU A 37 -3.38 -6.59 1.12
CA GLU A 37 -4.81 -6.26 1.28
C GLU A 37 -4.98 -5.34 2.50
N ILE A 38 -5.30 -4.07 2.25
CA ILE A 38 -5.59 -3.06 3.26
C ILE A 38 -7.09 -2.79 3.18
N VAL A 39 -7.83 -3.47 4.04
CA VAL A 39 -9.30 -3.48 4.03
C VAL A 39 -9.82 -3.17 5.42
N LEU A 40 -10.88 -2.34 5.51
CA LEU A 40 -11.60 -2.02 6.74
C LEU A 40 -10.74 -1.41 7.87
N ILE A 41 -9.80 -0.55 7.51
CA ILE A 41 -9.01 0.22 8.48
C ILE A 41 -9.74 1.52 8.87
N ASP A 42 -9.95 1.67 10.17
CA ASP A 42 -10.59 2.84 10.78
C ASP A 42 -9.67 4.08 10.78
N HIS A 43 -10.27 5.26 10.86
CA HIS A 43 -9.61 6.56 10.78
C HIS A 43 -8.70 6.86 11.98
N THR A 44 -8.90 6.18 13.11
CA THR A 44 -8.10 6.33 14.33
C THR A 44 -6.80 5.52 14.33
N GLN A 45 -6.62 4.61 13.37
CA GLN A 45 -5.51 3.66 13.37
C GLN A 45 -4.22 4.27 12.82
N ASP A 46 -3.08 3.89 13.42
CA ASP A 46 -1.77 4.39 13.03
C ASP A 46 -1.12 3.49 11.97
N LEU A 47 -1.13 3.94 10.72
CA LEU A 47 -0.47 3.25 9.61
C LEU A 47 1.00 3.66 9.42
N SER A 48 1.59 4.46 10.32
CA SER A 48 2.97 4.95 10.19
C SER A 48 4.03 3.85 10.15
N PHE A 49 3.71 2.64 10.62
CA PHE A 49 4.60 1.48 10.50
C PHE A 49 4.87 1.04 9.05
N LEU A 50 4.03 1.46 8.09
CA LEU A 50 4.26 1.27 6.65
C LEU A 50 5.20 2.35 6.06
N GLN A 51 5.46 3.42 6.81
CA GLN A 51 6.35 4.53 6.48
C GLN A 51 7.75 4.35 7.10
N VAL A 52 8.72 5.11 6.59
CA VAL A 52 10.10 5.06 7.10
C VAL A 52 10.11 5.68 8.49
N SER A 53 10.16 4.84 9.52
CA SER A 53 10.49 5.28 10.86
C SER A 53 12.01 5.30 11.00
N TRP A 54 12.59 6.50 10.97
CA TRP A 54 13.95 6.66 11.47
C TRP A 54 13.91 6.31 12.96
N GLY A 55 14.55 5.21 13.34
CA GLY A 55 14.78 4.90 14.75
C GLY A 55 15.42 6.12 15.41
N GLY A 56 14.81 6.62 16.49
CA GLY A 56 15.20 7.85 17.18
C GLY A 56 16.70 7.87 17.47
N GLY A 57 17.42 8.67 16.68
CA GLY A 57 18.83 8.98 16.83
C GLY A 57 19.03 10.37 16.25
N THR A 58 19.55 11.28 17.06
CA THR A 58 19.79 12.68 16.70
C THR A 58 20.55 12.77 15.37
N ARG A 59 20.01 13.57 14.45
CA ARG A 59 20.63 13.87 13.15
C ARG A 59 21.99 14.54 13.40
N THR A 60 23.07 13.77 13.32
CA THR A 60 24.38 14.33 12.98
C THR A 60 24.49 14.31 11.46
N HIS A 61 24.82 15.46 10.90
CA HIS A 61 25.12 15.64 9.48
C HIS A 61 26.30 14.73 9.10
N GLY A 62 26.00 13.55 8.57
CA GLY A 62 26.99 12.59 8.06
C GLY A 62 26.24 11.37 7.55
N GLY A 63 26.24 11.17 6.23
CA GLY A 63 25.46 10.13 5.55
C GLY A 63 25.61 8.76 6.19
N GLY A 64 24.52 8.25 6.77
CA GLY A 64 24.41 6.86 7.17
C GLY A 64 24.25 5.99 5.92
N VAL A 65 25.34 5.41 5.44
CA VAL A 65 25.30 4.31 4.48
C VAL A 65 24.80 3.07 5.23
N CYS A 66 23.82 2.34 4.68
CA CYS A 66 23.50 0.97 5.11
C CYS A 66 24.75 0.10 4.88
N SER A 67 25.65 0.03 5.87
CA SER A 67 26.93 -0.66 5.76
C SER A 67 26.83 -2.07 6.33
N ARG A 68 27.07 -3.07 5.46
CA ARG A 68 27.47 -4.47 5.67
C ARG A 68 26.84 -5.25 6.84
N ARG A 69 26.05 -6.26 6.45
CA ARG A 69 25.78 -7.64 6.97
C ARG A 69 25.76 -8.00 8.48
N THR A 70 26.21 -7.18 9.42
CA THR A 70 26.24 -7.58 10.85
C THR A 70 25.42 -6.72 11.80
N ASP A 71 24.74 -5.68 11.32
CA ASP A 71 23.74 -4.95 12.11
C ASP A 71 22.37 -4.94 11.39
N THR A 72 21.49 -5.87 11.78
CA THR A 72 20.08 -5.89 11.34
C THR A 72 19.25 -4.73 11.90
N ALA A 73 19.84 -3.86 12.73
CA ALA A 73 19.13 -2.88 13.55
C ALA A 73 19.09 -1.43 13.00
N ARG A 74 19.54 -1.16 11.75
CA ARG A 74 19.70 0.25 11.29
C ARG A 74 19.26 0.60 9.88
N CYS A 75 18.57 -0.28 9.15
CA CYS A 75 17.96 0.11 7.87
C CYS A 75 16.44 0.06 8.02
N PRO A 76 15.73 1.20 8.06
CA PRO A 76 14.27 1.19 8.14
C PRO A 76 13.71 0.41 6.95
N GLN A 77 12.90 -0.61 7.25
CA GLN A 77 12.28 -1.48 6.26
C GLN A 77 10.84 -1.02 6.06
N THR A 78 10.51 -0.66 4.82
CA THR A 78 9.14 -0.29 4.42
C THR A 78 8.85 -0.94 3.09
N ILE A 79 7.57 -1.15 2.78
CA ILE A 79 7.19 -1.90 1.59
C ILE A 79 7.66 -1.14 0.34
N ARG A 80 8.50 -1.81 -0.45
CA ARG A 80 9.01 -1.32 -1.74
C ARG A 80 8.47 -2.14 -2.91
N GLU A 81 8.06 -3.36 -2.63
CA GLU A 81 7.61 -4.29 -3.64
C GLU A 81 6.47 -5.18 -3.11
N VAL A 82 5.46 -5.39 -3.95
CA VAL A 82 4.41 -6.39 -3.77
C VAL A 82 4.43 -7.32 -4.96
N THR A 83 4.52 -8.64 -4.73
CA THR A 83 4.63 -9.59 -5.85
C THR A 83 3.27 -9.92 -6.49
N GLY A 84 2.19 -9.95 -5.71
CA GLY A 84 0.82 -10.14 -6.21
C GLY A 84 0.15 -8.83 -6.58
N TYR A 85 -1.10 -8.65 -6.14
CA TYR A 85 -1.87 -7.41 -6.27
C TYR A 85 -1.90 -6.60 -4.97
N ILE A 86 -2.35 -5.35 -5.07
CA ILE A 86 -2.68 -4.46 -3.95
C ILE A 86 -4.18 -4.17 -3.97
N LEU A 87 -4.86 -4.45 -2.85
CA LEU A 87 -6.27 -4.14 -2.63
C LEU A 87 -6.40 -3.11 -1.50
N ILE A 88 -7.04 -1.97 -1.79
CA ILE A 88 -7.31 -0.90 -0.82
C ILE A 88 -8.82 -0.64 -0.85
N ALA A 89 -9.56 -1.20 0.10
CA ALA A 89 -11.02 -1.13 0.07
C ALA A 89 -11.66 -0.84 1.42
N MET A 90 -12.77 -0.09 1.40
CA MET A 90 -13.62 0.13 2.59
C MET A 90 -12.86 0.75 3.78
N ASN A 91 -11.81 1.53 3.51
CA ASN A 91 -11.04 2.21 4.56
C ASN A 91 -11.54 3.63 4.78
N VAL A 92 -11.28 4.18 5.97
CA VAL A 92 -11.70 5.55 6.33
C VAL A 92 -10.56 6.41 6.88
N PHE A 93 -9.30 5.95 6.79
CA PHE A 93 -8.11 6.77 7.06
C PHE A 93 -7.82 7.76 5.92
N ALA A 94 -7.12 8.87 6.21
CA ALA A 94 -6.95 9.97 5.27
C ALA A 94 -5.86 9.77 4.19
N THR A 95 -4.74 9.13 4.55
CA THR A 95 -3.58 9.01 3.66
C THR A 95 -2.99 7.61 3.75
N LEU A 96 -2.74 6.99 2.60
CA LEU A 96 -2.06 5.69 2.53
C LEU A 96 -0.52 5.87 2.61
N PRO A 97 0.16 5.32 3.61
CA PRO A 97 1.58 5.57 3.86
C PRO A 97 2.55 4.65 3.07
N LEU A 98 2.27 4.36 1.79
CA LEU A 98 3.10 3.50 0.93
C LEU A 98 4.08 4.28 0.03
N GLN A 99 4.71 5.32 0.58
CA GLN A 99 5.54 6.25 -0.20
C GLN A 99 6.79 5.63 -0.84
N ASN A 100 7.25 4.46 -0.36
CA ASN A 100 8.44 3.78 -0.88
C ASN A 100 8.11 2.62 -1.82
N LEU A 101 6.83 2.34 -2.06
CA LEU A 101 6.40 1.33 -3.00
C LEU A 101 6.87 1.72 -4.40
N ARG A 102 7.59 0.84 -5.08
CA ARG A 102 8.15 1.06 -6.42
C ARG A 102 7.56 0.15 -7.48
N VAL A 103 7.27 -1.09 -7.09
CA VAL A 103 6.90 -2.14 -8.04
C VAL A 103 5.72 -2.95 -7.51
N ILE A 104 4.73 -3.17 -8.37
CA ILE A 104 3.73 -4.22 -8.20
C ILE A 104 3.97 -5.22 -9.33
N ARG A 105 4.32 -6.47 -8.99
CA ARG A 105 4.67 -7.45 -10.03
C ARG A 105 3.46 -8.05 -10.74
N GLY A 106 2.32 -8.16 -10.07
CA GLY A 106 1.12 -8.76 -10.68
C GLY A 106 1.29 -10.25 -10.99
N THR A 107 1.91 -11.03 -10.09
CA THR A 107 1.90 -12.52 -10.22
C THR A 107 0.54 -13.12 -9.87
N GLN A 108 -0.35 -12.32 -9.28
CA GLN A 108 -1.74 -12.60 -8.97
C GLN A 108 -2.56 -11.32 -9.23
N PHE A 109 -3.86 -11.46 -9.47
CA PHE A 109 -4.76 -10.35 -9.76
C PHE A 109 -6.00 -10.39 -8.88
N TYR A 110 -6.52 -9.21 -8.54
CA TYR A 110 -7.85 -9.06 -7.97
C TYR A 110 -8.89 -8.93 -9.10
N GLU A 111 -10.05 -9.57 -8.95
CA GLU A 111 -11.08 -9.71 -10.01
C GLU A 111 -10.45 -10.18 -11.35
N GLU A 112 -9.50 -11.12 -11.26
CA GLU A 112 -8.79 -11.75 -12.39
C GLU A 112 -7.94 -10.81 -13.27
N LYS A 113 -8.01 -9.48 -13.06
CA LYS A 113 -7.47 -8.49 -13.99
C LYS A 113 -6.60 -7.41 -13.35
N PHE A 114 -6.84 -7.04 -12.09
CA PHE A 114 -6.25 -5.83 -11.51
C PHE A 114 -5.10 -6.13 -10.57
N ALA A 115 -3.98 -5.42 -10.77
CA ALA A 115 -2.84 -5.44 -9.87
C ALA A 115 -2.90 -4.33 -8.82
N LEU A 116 -3.64 -3.25 -9.08
CA LEU A 116 -4.01 -2.24 -8.10
C LEU A 116 -5.52 -2.04 -8.14
N PHE A 117 -6.18 -2.22 -7.00
CA PHE A 117 -7.63 -2.09 -6.86
C PHE A 117 -7.99 -1.23 -5.65
N VAL A 118 -8.65 -0.09 -5.89
CA VAL A 118 -8.99 0.92 -4.88
C VAL A 118 -10.47 1.25 -4.93
N LEU A 119 -11.23 0.88 -3.90
CA LEU A 119 -12.70 0.95 -3.94
C LEU A 119 -13.32 1.37 -2.60
N LEU A 120 -14.29 2.30 -2.63
CA LEU A 120 -15.16 2.63 -1.50
C LEU A 120 -14.41 3.06 -0.21
N ASN A 121 -13.34 3.83 -0.34
CA ASN A 121 -12.55 4.28 0.82
C ASN A 121 -13.11 5.57 1.45
N TYR A 122 -14.35 5.54 1.92
CA TYR A 122 -15.00 6.66 2.62
C TYR A 122 -16.14 6.16 3.53
N ASN A 123 -16.49 6.96 4.53
CA ASN A 123 -17.69 6.77 5.32
C ASN A 123 -18.79 7.73 4.83
N PRO A 124 -19.98 7.25 4.43
CA PRO A 124 -21.05 8.13 3.93
C PRO A 124 -21.66 9.03 5.01
N ASN A 125 -21.46 8.71 6.29
CA ASN A 125 -22.06 9.42 7.42
C ASN A 125 -21.09 10.41 8.10
N THR A 126 -19.82 10.47 7.67
CA THR A 126 -18.79 11.34 8.26
C THR A 126 -17.87 11.92 7.18
N THR A 127 -16.88 12.74 7.57
CA THR A 127 -15.86 13.28 6.65
C THR A 127 -14.60 12.41 6.57
N HIS A 128 -14.63 11.22 7.17
CA HIS A 128 -13.51 10.28 7.19
C HIS A 128 -13.47 9.49 5.88
N ALA A 129 -12.41 9.72 5.11
CA ALA A 129 -12.20 9.08 3.82
C ALA A 129 -10.74 9.16 3.41
N LEU A 130 -10.35 8.26 2.52
CA LEU A 130 -9.06 8.28 1.84
C LEU A 130 -9.01 9.45 0.86
N ARG A 131 -8.04 10.33 1.07
CA ARG A 131 -7.82 11.54 0.27
C ARG A 131 -6.62 11.42 -0.64
N GLN A 132 -5.64 10.59 -0.29
CA GLN A 132 -4.40 10.45 -1.05
C GLN A 132 -3.87 9.02 -0.97
N LEU A 133 -3.51 8.43 -2.13
CA LEU A 133 -2.83 7.14 -2.19
C LEU A 133 -1.34 7.22 -1.84
N GLY A 134 -0.71 8.38 -2.06
CA GLY A 134 0.69 8.61 -1.67
C GLY A 134 1.71 7.69 -2.35
N LEU A 135 1.37 7.06 -3.49
CA LEU A 135 2.21 6.11 -4.24
C LEU A 135 3.25 6.84 -5.11
N ASN A 136 3.92 7.83 -4.54
CA ASN A 136 4.74 8.80 -5.28
C ASN A 136 6.02 8.20 -5.89
N GLN A 137 6.43 7.02 -5.45
CA GLN A 137 7.61 6.30 -5.96
C GLN A 137 7.23 5.08 -6.80
N LEU A 138 5.94 4.84 -7.04
CA LEU A 138 5.48 3.72 -7.86
C LEU A 138 5.88 4.00 -9.31
N THR A 139 6.79 3.20 -9.83
CA THR A 139 7.32 3.36 -11.19
C THR A 139 6.83 2.28 -12.13
N GLU A 140 6.47 1.10 -11.63
CA GLU A 140 6.11 -0.03 -12.49
C GLU A 140 5.01 -0.93 -11.91
N ILE A 141 4.03 -1.24 -12.75
CA ILE A 141 3.11 -2.36 -12.60
C ILE A 141 3.41 -3.35 -13.73
N LEU A 142 4.05 -4.48 -13.41
CA LEU A 142 4.60 -5.38 -14.43
C LEU A 142 3.54 -6.19 -15.17
N ALA A 143 2.42 -6.50 -14.52
CA ALA A 143 1.28 -7.18 -15.09
C ALA A 143 -0.01 -6.77 -14.36
N GLY A 144 -1.14 -6.79 -15.06
CA GLY A 144 -2.45 -6.42 -14.52
C GLY A 144 -2.80 -4.95 -14.68
N GLY A 145 -4.08 -4.64 -14.52
CA GLY A 145 -4.64 -3.29 -14.67
C GLY A 145 -4.71 -2.51 -13.35
N VAL A 146 -5.18 -1.27 -13.48
CA VAL A 146 -5.50 -0.38 -12.35
C VAL A 146 -7.00 -0.13 -12.34
N TYR A 147 -7.61 -0.24 -11.16
CA TYR A 147 -9.01 0.08 -10.91
C TYR A 147 -9.13 0.96 -9.67
N ILE A 148 -9.66 2.17 -9.83
CA ILE A 148 -9.84 3.17 -8.79
C ILE A 148 -11.20 3.81 -9.02
N GLU A 149 -12.25 3.32 -8.38
CA GLU A 149 -13.59 3.91 -8.51
C GLU A 149 -14.26 4.07 -7.16
N LYS A 150 -15.27 4.95 -7.10
CA LYS A 150 -16.12 5.16 -5.92
C LYS A 150 -15.32 5.56 -4.66
N ASN A 151 -14.31 6.42 -4.82
CA ASN A 151 -13.56 7.01 -3.72
C ASN A 151 -13.87 8.52 -3.64
N ALA A 152 -14.99 8.86 -2.99
CA ALA A 152 -15.62 10.19 -3.10
C ALA A 152 -14.73 11.40 -2.73
N GLN A 153 -13.69 11.20 -1.91
CA GLN A 153 -12.80 12.28 -1.46
C GLN A 153 -11.34 12.08 -1.91
N LEU A 154 -11.07 11.13 -2.80
CA LEU A 154 -9.73 10.82 -3.28
C LEU A 154 -9.27 11.87 -4.28
N CYS A 155 -8.09 12.44 -4.06
CA CYS A 155 -7.52 13.50 -4.89
C CYS A 155 -6.38 13.00 -5.76
N HIS A 156 -6.14 13.69 -6.88
CA HIS A 156 -4.97 13.56 -7.78
C HIS A 156 -4.81 12.25 -8.55
N VAL A 157 -5.62 11.22 -8.29
CA VAL A 157 -5.52 9.96 -9.05
C VAL A 157 -5.81 10.11 -10.54
N GLU A 158 -6.64 11.10 -10.91
CA GLU A 158 -6.94 11.48 -12.30
C GLU A 158 -5.77 12.19 -13.00
N THR A 159 -4.84 12.78 -12.25
CA THR A 159 -3.69 13.51 -12.84
C THR A 159 -2.48 12.60 -13.08
N VAL A 160 -2.57 11.33 -12.68
CA VAL A 160 -1.49 10.35 -12.85
C VAL A 160 -1.62 9.69 -14.22
N GLU A 161 -0.55 9.73 -15.01
CA GLU A 161 -0.46 9.00 -16.28
C GLU A 161 -0.23 7.50 -16.03
N TRP A 162 -1.31 6.78 -15.68
CA TRP A 162 -1.23 5.35 -15.33
C TRP A 162 -0.69 4.47 -16.47
N ARG A 163 -0.85 4.90 -17.72
CA ARG A 163 -0.30 4.21 -18.91
C ARG A 163 1.23 4.17 -18.92
N ASP A 164 1.89 5.13 -18.28
CA ASP A 164 3.36 5.12 -18.16
C ASP A 164 3.85 4.15 -17.08
N ILE A 165 2.98 3.83 -16.12
CA ILE A 165 3.27 2.93 -14.98
C ILE A 165 2.90 1.48 -15.33
N MET A 166 1.80 1.27 -16.04
CA MET A 166 1.30 -0.05 -16.46
C MET A 166 2.11 -0.60 -17.64
N ARG A 167 2.68 -1.80 -17.49
CA ARG A 167 3.47 -2.44 -18.56
C ARG A 167 2.64 -3.13 -19.65
N ASP A 168 1.38 -3.50 -19.39
CA ASP A 168 0.51 -4.12 -20.40
C ASP A 168 -0.26 -3.07 -21.20
N PRO A 169 0.12 -2.79 -22.47
CA PRO A 169 -0.48 -1.72 -23.27
C PRO A 169 -1.91 -2.04 -23.73
N ARG A 170 -2.41 -3.26 -23.49
CA ARG A 170 -3.76 -3.69 -23.88
C ARG A 170 -4.80 -3.37 -22.81
N LEU A 171 -4.36 -3.00 -21.62
CA LEU A 171 -5.22 -2.70 -20.48
C LEU A 171 -5.36 -1.19 -20.34
N GLU A 172 -6.60 -0.75 -20.13
CA GLU A 172 -6.91 0.64 -19.82
C GLU A 172 -7.12 0.79 -18.31
N PRO A 173 -6.55 1.84 -17.69
CA PRO A 173 -6.84 2.14 -16.30
C PRO A 173 -8.30 2.58 -16.16
N ILE A 174 -8.95 2.14 -15.09
CA ILE A 174 -10.28 2.60 -14.69
C ILE A 174 -10.07 3.48 -13.46
N VAL A 175 -10.29 4.78 -13.59
CA VAL A 175 -9.97 5.83 -12.60
C VAL A 175 -11.07 6.86 -12.53
#